data_AF-A0ABD5WMZ2-F1
#
_entry.id   AF-A0ABD5WMZ2-F1
#
_cell.length_a   1.000
_cell.length_b   1.000
_cell.length_c   1.000
_cell.angle_alpha   90.00
_cell.angle_beta   90.00
_cell.angle_gamma   90.00
#
_symmetry.space_group_name_H-M   'P 1'
#
loop_
_entity.id
_entity.type
_entity.pdbx_description
1 polymer ?
#
loop_
_entity_poly.entity_id
_entity_poly.type
_entity_poly.pdbx_seq_one_letter_code
_entity_poly.pdbx_strand_id
1 'polypeptide(L)'
;MSDVARAVFRERAPLVDLDEFTEMIVSEVVTDELLSRTESIWLIGSFTNPGKEIDTNKFEWSDLDVYVAVSDWEFSQAATNMLIAEPSEPTPKGVPTEHGPEKWDDRLAGPKRWNCSVTEAWEQLPECARETIRKSAQKGFFRNHEEFENREVRYLDLFVGSRDQLMGQRERGRQSRADALPGFCIWESDE
;
A
#
# COMPACT_ATOMS: atom_id res chain seq x y z
N MET A 1 -13.29 15.59 -0.01
CA MET A 1 -12.28 14.80 -0.76
C MET A 1 -12.48 13.31 -0.56
N SER A 2 -12.86 12.82 0.63
CA SER A 2 -13.19 11.40 0.83
C SER A 2 -14.29 10.90 -0.11
N ASP A 3 -15.34 11.68 -0.34
CA ASP A 3 -16.49 11.21 -1.13
C ASP A 3 -16.18 11.06 -2.62
N VAL A 4 -15.34 11.96 -3.16
CA VAL A 4 -14.85 11.85 -4.54
C VAL A 4 -13.92 10.65 -4.67
N ALA A 5 -12.97 10.48 -3.74
CA ALA A 5 -12.04 9.34 -3.77
C ALA A 5 -12.76 7.99 -3.62
N ARG A 6 -13.79 7.92 -2.76
CA ARG A 6 -14.68 6.75 -2.62
C ARG A 6 -15.49 6.48 -3.88
N ALA A 7 -16.01 7.52 -4.55
CA ALA A 7 -16.73 7.37 -5.81
C ALA A 7 -15.81 6.85 -6.92
N VAL A 8 -14.61 7.42 -7.04
CA VAL A 8 -13.58 6.98 -8.00
C VAL A 8 -13.19 5.53 -7.76
N PHE A 9 -13.00 5.13 -6.50
CA PHE A 9 -12.72 3.75 -6.15
C PHE A 9 -13.82 2.78 -6.60
N ARG A 10 -15.10 3.10 -6.29
CA ARG A 10 -16.24 2.26 -6.69
C ARG A 10 -16.40 2.15 -8.20
N GLU A 11 -16.09 3.22 -8.94
CA GLU A 11 -16.10 3.20 -10.41
C GLU A 11 -14.98 2.32 -10.96
N ARG A 12 -13.79 2.42 -10.38
CA ARG A 12 -12.59 1.75 -10.89
C ARG A 12 -12.49 0.29 -10.46
N ALA A 13 -12.96 -0.07 -9.27
CA ALA A 13 -12.93 -1.42 -8.73
C ALA A 13 -14.34 -1.90 -8.31
N PRO A 14 -15.30 -2.01 -9.25
CA PRO A 14 -16.70 -2.30 -8.95
C PRO A 14 -16.96 -3.67 -8.33
N LEU A 15 -15.99 -4.60 -8.41
CA LEU A 15 -16.08 -5.92 -7.78
C LEU A 15 -15.49 -5.99 -6.37
N VAL A 16 -14.82 -4.93 -5.91
CA VAL A 16 -14.28 -4.88 -4.56
C VAL A 16 -15.33 -4.25 -3.64
N ASP A 17 -15.98 -5.08 -2.83
CA ASP A 17 -16.80 -4.57 -1.73
C ASP A 17 -15.88 -3.89 -0.71
N LEU A 18 -16.17 -2.63 -0.39
CA LEU A 18 -15.28 -1.82 0.44
C LEU A 18 -15.29 -2.27 1.91
N ASP A 19 -16.43 -2.77 2.41
CA ASP A 19 -16.55 -3.18 3.81
C ASP A 19 -15.85 -4.53 4.00
N GLU A 20 -16.06 -5.49 3.08
CA GLU A 20 -15.32 -6.77 3.07
C GLU A 20 -13.81 -6.55 2.88
N PHE A 21 -13.43 -5.62 2.01
CA PHE A 21 -12.02 -5.25 1.82
C PHE A 21 -11.42 -4.68 3.11
N THR A 22 -12.14 -3.77 3.78
CA THR A 22 -11.68 -3.18 5.05
C THR A 22 -11.52 -4.26 6.12
N GLU A 23 -12.49 -5.16 6.26
CA GLU A 23 -12.42 -6.29 7.19
C GLU A 23 -11.22 -7.19 6.91
N MET A 24 -10.97 -7.54 5.65
CA MET A 24 -9.80 -8.32 5.25
C MET A 24 -8.49 -7.62 5.63
N ILE A 25 -8.37 -6.32 5.40
CA ILE A 25 -7.17 -5.58 5.79
C ILE A 25 -6.97 -5.62 7.31
N VAL A 26 -8.02 -5.34 8.08
CA VAL A 26 -7.95 -5.22 9.54
C VAL A 26 -7.77 -6.57 10.23
N SER A 27 -8.47 -7.61 9.78
CA SER A 27 -8.52 -8.91 10.49
C SER A 27 -7.52 -9.94 9.96
N GLU A 28 -7.11 -9.84 8.69
CA GLU A 28 -6.25 -10.85 8.08
C GLU A 28 -4.85 -10.33 7.76
N VAL A 29 -4.74 -9.09 7.27
CA VAL A 29 -3.47 -8.51 6.80
C VAL A 29 -2.70 -7.85 7.93
N VAL A 30 -3.27 -6.86 8.60
CA VAL A 30 -2.62 -6.16 9.71
C VAL A 30 -2.59 -7.10 10.91
N THR A 31 -1.40 -7.37 11.44
CA THR A 31 -1.27 -8.20 12.65
C THR A 31 -1.89 -7.50 13.87
N ASP A 32 -2.46 -8.26 14.81
CA ASP A 32 -3.05 -7.72 16.05
C ASP A 32 -2.10 -6.76 16.80
N GLU A 33 -0.82 -7.12 16.87
CA GLU A 33 0.21 -6.29 17.51
C GLU A 33 0.39 -4.95 16.80
N LEU A 34 0.47 -4.94 15.46
CA LEU A 34 0.60 -3.70 14.70
C LEU A 34 -0.72 -2.89 14.74
N LEU A 35 -1.86 -3.57 14.65
CA LEU A 35 -3.19 -2.96 14.70
C LEU A 35 -3.40 -2.21 16.01
N SER A 36 -2.94 -2.76 17.15
CA SER A 36 -3.02 -2.11 18.46
C SER A 36 -2.29 -0.76 18.57
N ARG A 37 -1.40 -0.46 17.62
CA ARG A 37 -0.64 0.80 17.52
C ARG A 37 -1.05 1.62 16.29
N THR A 38 -1.95 1.09 15.47
CA THR A 38 -2.41 1.74 14.24
C THR A 38 -3.44 2.79 14.60
N GLU A 39 -3.16 4.03 14.21
CA GLU A 39 -4.08 5.16 14.35
C GLU A 39 -5.15 5.12 13.25
N SER A 40 -4.73 4.87 12.00
CA SER A 40 -5.65 4.82 10.87
C SER A 40 -5.10 4.02 9.69
N ILE A 41 -5.99 3.50 8.88
CA ILE A 41 -5.68 2.79 7.63
C ILE A 41 -6.35 3.52 6.48
N TRP A 42 -5.58 3.78 5.43
CA TRP A 42 -5.97 4.58 4.29
C TRP A 42 -5.85 3.79 3.02
N LEU A 43 -6.87 3.89 2.16
CA LEU A 43 -6.72 3.51 0.77
C LEU A 43 -6.22 4.73 -0.01
N ILE A 44 -5.12 4.56 -0.74
CA ILE A 44 -4.43 5.65 -1.47
C ILE A 44 -4.21 5.25 -2.94
N GLY A 45 -3.40 6.05 -3.66
CA GLY A 45 -2.89 5.65 -4.97
C GLY A 45 -3.85 5.84 -6.15
N SER A 46 -3.57 5.12 -7.23
CA SER A 46 -4.21 5.33 -8.53
C SER A 46 -5.72 5.05 -8.51
N PHE A 47 -6.16 4.03 -7.77
CA PHE A 47 -7.57 3.65 -7.64
C PHE A 47 -8.45 4.68 -6.94
N THR A 48 -7.86 5.61 -6.20
CA THR A 48 -8.60 6.67 -5.49
C THR A 48 -8.38 8.06 -6.10
N ASN A 49 -7.57 8.14 -7.18
CA ASN A 49 -7.15 9.40 -7.80
C ASN A 49 -7.86 9.67 -9.13
N PRO A 50 -8.80 10.65 -9.20
CA PRO A 50 -9.45 10.99 -10.46
C PRO A 50 -8.48 11.54 -11.53
N GLY A 51 -7.34 12.09 -11.11
CA GLY A 51 -6.31 12.65 -12.00
C GLY A 51 -5.22 11.67 -12.43
N LYS A 52 -5.27 10.40 -11.98
CA LYS A 52 -4.35 9.35 -12.45
C LYS A 52 -5.08 8.41 -13.38
N GLU A 53 -4.47 8.14 -14.51
CA GLU A 53 -4.86 7.03 -15.37
C GLU A 53 -4.41 5.71 -14.73
N ILE A 54 -5.15 4.63 -15.01
CA ILE A 54 -4.83 3.27 -14.60
C ILE A 54 -4.50 2.47 -15.85
N ASP A 55 -3.56 1.52 -15.74
CA ASP A 55 -3.17 0.61 -16.82
C ASP A 55 -2.78 1.31 -18.15
N THR A 56 -1.99 2.39 -18.07
CA THR A 56 -1.66 3.25 -19.22
C THR A 56 -0.82 2.59 -20.31
N ASN A 57 -0.25 1.43 -20.05
CA ASN A 57 0.49 0.64 -21.04
C ASN A 57 0.32 -0.86 -20.75
N LYS A 58 0.52 -1.72 -21.77
CA LYS A 58 0.28 -3.17 -21.69
C LYS A 58 1.16 -3.92 -20.68
N PHE A 59 2.11 -3.24 -20.04
CA PHE A 59 3.13 -3.85 -19.20
C PHE A 59 3.15 -3.30 -17.76
N GLU A 60 2.42 -2.22 -17.46
CA GLU A 60 2.30 -1.67 -16.10
C GLU A 60 0.85 -1.78 -15.64
N TRP A 61 0.62 -2.72 -14.74
CA TRP A 61 -0.67 -2.98 -14.13
C TRP A 61 -0.77 -2.16 -12.85
N SER A 62 -1.85 -1.38 -12.69
CA SER A 62 -2.11 -0.69 -11.43
C SER A 62 -2.47 -1.69 -10.32
N ASP A 63 -1.90 -1.47 -9.14
CA ASP A 63 -2.09 -2.16 -7.86
C ASP A 63 -3.06 -1.40 -6.93
N LEU A 64 -3.50 -2.05 -5.83
CA LEU A 64 -4.19 -1.34 -4.75
C LEU A 64 -3.19 -0.98 -3.65
N ASP A 65 -3.14 0.31 -3.34
CA ASP A 65 -2.25 0.87 -2.34
C ASP A 65 -2.98 1.09 -1.00
N VAL A 66 -2.49 0.46 0.07
CA VAL A 66 -2.97 0.67 1.45
C VAL A 66 -1.85 1.25 2.31
N TYR A 67 -2.17 2.28 3.09
CA TYR A 67 -1.26 2.87 4.06
C TYR A 67 -1.77 2.65 5.48
N VAL A 68 -0.96 1.99 6.30
CA VAL A 68 -1.17 1.77 7.74
C VAL A 68 -0.39 2.83 8.50
N ALA A 69 -1.10 3.80 9.07
CA ALA A 69 -0.53 4.87 9.88
C ALA A 69 -0.45 4.44 11.35
N VAL A 70 0.77 4.35 11.89
CA VAL A 70 1.08 3.89 13.24
C VAL A 70 1.56 5.08 14.08
N SER A 71 0.99 5.26 15.27
CA SER A 71 1.16 6.48 16.08
C SER A 71 2.61 6.71 16.53
N ASP A 72 3.31 5.64 16.89
CA ASP A 72 4.66 5.64 17.42
C ASP A 72 5.69 5.08 16.42
N TRP A 73 5.45 5.25 15.11
CA TRP A 73 6.36 4.75 14.08
C TRP A 73 7.68 5.53 14.03
N GLU A 74 8.76 4.90 14.51
CA GLU A 74 10.07 5.53 14.58
C GLU A 74 10.87 5.43 13.27
N PHE A 75 10.56 4.41 12.46
CA PHE A 75 11.32 4.06 11.26
C PHE A 75 10.98 4.96 10.05
N SER A 76 11.80 4.83 9.01
CA SER A 76 11.38 5.20 7.67
C SER A 76 10.21 4.31 7.22
N GLN A 77 9.45 4.74 6.21
CA GLN A 77 8.29 3.99 5.74
C GLN A 77 8.72 2.57 5.31
N ALA A 78 7.97 1.57 5.75
CA ALA A 78 8.10 0.20 5.28
C ALA A 78 7.07 -0.07 4.17
N ALA A 79 7.40 -0.93 3.22
CA ALA A 79 6.54 -1.16 2.05
C ALA A 79 6.70 -2.58 1.49
N THR A 80 5.68 -3.07 0.77
CA THR A 80 5.70 -4.37 0.09
C THR A 80 6.89 -4.55 -0.84
N ASN A 81 7.37 -3.49 -1.49
CA ASN A 81 8.57 -3.57 -2.32
C ASN A 81 9.85 -3.94 -1.55
N MET A 82 9.91 -3.73 -0.22
CA MET A 82 11.01 -4.20 0.61
C MET A 82 11.06 -5.72 0.66
N LEU A 83 9.91 -6.39 0.72
CA LEU A 83 9.80 -7.85 0.67
C LEU A 83 10.29 -8.41 -0.67
N ILE A 84 9.94 -7.75 -1.78
CA ILE A 84 10.35 -8.16 -3.12
C ILE A 84 11.87 -8.01 -3.31
N ALA A 85 12.43 -6.95 -2.73
CA ALA A 85 13.85 -6.64 -2.81
C ALA A 85 14.70 -7.43 -1.79
N GLU A 86 14.10 -7.99 -0.73
CA GLU A 86 14.80 -8.78 0.28
C GLU A 86 15.16 -10.18 -0.25
N PRO A 87 16.45 -10.52 -0.45
CA PRO A 87 16.84 -11.76 -1.12
C PRO A 87 16.50 -13.04 -0.35
N SER A 88 16.35 -12.98 0.98
CA SER A 88 16.04 -14.15 1.82
C SER A 88 14.55 -14.45 1.92
N GLU A 89 13.69 -13.53 1.50
CA GLU A 89 12.24 -13.71 1.55
C GLU A 89 11.71 -14.29 0.24
N PRO A 90 10.79 -15.26 0.28
CA PRO A 90 10.20 -15.79 -0.93
C PRO A 90 9.30 -14.73 -1.58
N THR A 91 9.60 -14.33 -2.81
CA THR A 91 8.68 -13.47 -3.59
C THR A 91 7.34 -14.20 -3.76
N PRO A 92 6.22 -13.60 -3.32
CA PRO A 92 4.92 -14.22 -3.45
C PRO A 92 4.57 -14.49 -4.91
N LYS A 93 3.85 -15.59 -5.16
CA LYS A 93 3.52 -16.02 -6.53
C LYS A 93 2.73 -14.94 -7.25
N GLY A 94 3.28 -14.52 -8.39
CA GLY A 94 2.67 -13.61 -9.34
C GLY A 94 2.90 -12.13 -9.06
N VAL A 95 3.54 -11.75 -7.95
CA VAL A 95 4.06 -10.39 -7.78
C VAL A 95 5.09 -10.14 -8.89
N PRO A 96 4.97 -9.06 -9.68
CA PRO A 96 5.91 -8.79 -10.76
C PRO A 96 7.34 -8.69 -10.20
N THR A 97 8.22 -9.61 -10.63
CA THR A 97 9.64 -9.62 -10.25
C THR A 97 10.45 -8.49 -10.91
N GLU A 98 9.76 -7.64 -11.68
CA GLU A 98 10.30 -6.49 -12.41
C GLU A 98 10.80 -5.38 -11.45
N HIS A 99 10.57 -5.54 -10.15
CA HIS A 99 10.98 -4.70 -9.03
C HIS A 99 12.08 -5.35 -8.17
N GLY A 100 13.09 -5.97 -8.80
CA GLY A 100 14.24 -6.53 -8.08
C GLY A 100 14.97 -5.53 -7.17
N PRO A 101 15.95 -5.98 -6.36
CA PRO A 101 16.63 -5.17 -5.34
C PRO A 101 17.22 -3.83 -5.82
N GLU A 102 17.52 -3.70 -7.12
CA GLU A 102 18.00 -2.48 -7.75
C GLU A 102 16.94 -1.36 -7.89
N LYS A 103 15.65 -1.65 -7.60
CA LYS A 103 14.53 -0.71 -7.71
C LYS A 103 13.83 -0.41 -6.38
N TRP A 104 14.39 -0.81 -5.23
CA TRP A 104 13.91 -0.31 -3.95
C TRP A 104 14.02 1.22 -3.95
N ASP A 105 12.87 1.88 -4.02
CA ASP A 105 12.77 3.33 -4.11
C ASP A 105 12.21 3.90 -2.81
N ASP A 106 13.11 4.28 -1.92
CA ASP A 106 12.78 4.95 -0.66
C ASP A 106 12.36 6.42 -0.86
N ARG A 107 12.28 6.92 -2.11
CA ARG A 107 11.80 8.29 -2.40
C ARG A 107 10.40 8.55 -1.84
N LEU A 108 9.57 7.52 -1.76
CA LEU A 108 8.23 7.60 -1.16
C LEU A 108 8.28 7.82 0.37
N ALA A 109 9.34 7.40 1.06
CA ALA A 109 9.45 7.47 2.53
C ALA A 109 9.53 8.89 3.11
N GLY A 110 9.79 9.89 2.27
CA GLY A 110 9.73 11.29 2.67
C GLY A 110 11.00 11.82 3.31
N PRO A 111 10.89 12.64 4.38
CA PRO A 111 12.05 13.25 5.01
C PRO A 111 12.89 12.22 5.78
N LYS A 112 12.27 11.12 6.23
CA LYS A 112 12.96 9.95 6.77
C LYS A 112 13.19 8.98 5.61
N ARG A 113 14.45 8.59 5.43
CA ARG A 113 14.90 7.66 4.41
C ARG A 113 15.71 6.57 5.08
N TRP A 114 15.66 5.37 4.51
CA TRP A 114 16.53 4.30 4.95
C TRP A 114 17.95 4.61 4.46
N ASN A 115 18.90 4.76 5.38
CA ASN A 115 20.30 5.03 5.05
C ASN A 115 21.16 3.75 5.15
N CYS A 116 20.58 2.63 4.74
CA CYS A 116 21.17 1.30 4.80
C CYS A 116 20.65 0.46 3.63
N SER A 117 21.16 -0.75 3.46
CA SER A 117 20.64 -1.70 2.49
C SER A 117 19.21 -2.14 2.82
N VAL A 118 18.49 -2.72 1.84
CA VAL A 118 17.14 -3.25 2.05
C VAL A 118 17.12 -4.36 3.11
N THR A 119 18.16 -5.21 3.14
CA THR A 119 18.29 -6.28 4.14
C THR A 119 18.46 -5.72 5.54
N GLU A 120 19.35 -4.73 5.72
CA GLU A 120 19.51 -4.06 7.01
C GLU A 120 18.22 -3.33 7.43
N ALA A 121 17.49 -2.72 6.49
CA ALA A 121 16.22 -2.07 6.76
C ALA A 121 15.15 -3.09 7.17
N TRP A 122 15.04 -4.21 6.45
CA TRP A 122 14.12 -5.31 6.74
C TRP A 122 14.40 -5.94 8.11
N GLU A 123 15.65 -6.15 8.47
CA GLU A 123 16.05 -6.68 9.77
C GLU A 123 15.76 -5.73 10.94
N GLN A 124 15.74 -4.42 10.70
CA GLN A 124 15.39 -3.41 11.69
C GLN A 124 13.89 -3.30 11.96
N LEU A 125 13.05 -3.75 11.03
CA LEU A 125 11.59 -3.68 11.20
C LEU A 125 11.12 -4.58 12.35
N PRO A 126 10.14 -4.15 13.14
CA PRO A 126 9.44 -5.02 14.09
C PRO A 126 8.84 -6.23 13.36
N GLU A 127 8.82 -7.40 14.00
CA GLU A 127 8.30 -8.62 13.38
C GLU A 127 6.84 -8.47 12.96
N CYS A 128 6.02 -7.78 13.76
CA CYS A 128 4.61 -7.49 13.43
C CYS A 128 4.46 -6.68 12.12
N ALA A 129 5.39 -5.79 11.81
CA ALA A 129 5.41 -5.04 10.56
C ALA A 129 5.85 -5.91 9.38
N ARG A 130 6.91 -6.71 9.54
CA ARG A 130 7.35 -7.67 8.51
C ARG A 130 6.25 -8.65 8.15
N GLU A 131 5.60 -9.22 9.16
CA GLU A 131 4.51 -10.18 8.97
C GLU A 131 3.28 -9.54 8.30
N THR A 132 2.94 -8.30 8.67
CA THR A 132 1.88 -7.54 8.00
C THR A 132 2.19 -7.35 6.51
N ILE A 133 3.43 -7.01 6.15
CA ILE A 133 3.88 -6.87 4.76
C ILE A 133 3.85 -8.22 4.03
N ARG A 134 4.30 -9.32 4.66
CA ARG A 134 4.21 -10.67 4.06
C ARG A 134 2.77 -11.06 3.77
N LYS A 135 1.86 -10.81 4.71
CA LYS A 135 0.43 -11.09 4.55
C LYS A 135 -0.22 -10.27 3.44
N SER A 136 0.14 -8.99 3.31
CA SER A 136 -0.42 -8.14 2.25
C SER A 136 -0.10 -8.70 0.87
N ALA A 137 1.13 -9.15 0.67
CA ALA A 137 1.61 -9.67 -0.60
C ALA A 137 1.03 -11.05 -0.96
N GLN A 138 0.28 -11.69 -0.06
CA GLN A 138 -0.49 -12.91 -0.31
C GLN A 138 -1.95 -12.61 -0.67
N LYS A 139 -2.39 -11.35 -0.54
CA LYS A 139 -3.73 -10.92 -0.91
C LYS A 139 -3.74 -10.39 -2.34
N GLY A 140 -4.86 -10.63 -3.00
CA GLY A 140 -5.12 -10.06 -4.30
C GLY A 140 -6.61 -9.88 -4.54
N PHE A 141 -6.92 -9.15 -5.59
CA PHE A 141 -8.29 -8.77 -5.93
C PHE A 141 -8.48 -8.77 -7.44
N PHE A 142 -9.75 -8.72 -7.86
CA PHE A 142 -10.12 -8.49 -9.25
C PHE A 142 -10.79 -7.13 -9.34
N ARG A 143 -10.37 -6.32 -10.29
CA ARG A 143 -10.96 -4.99 -10.47
C ARG A 143 -12.37 -5.09 -11.03
N ASN A 144 -12.54 -5.91 -12.05
CA ASN A 144 -13.75 -6.00 -12.87
C ASN A 144 -14.00 -7.46 -13.31
N HIS A 145 -15.13 -7.67 -13.98
CA HIS A 145 -15.56 -9.01 -14.40
C HIS A 145 -14.61 -9.64 -15.43
N GLU A 146 -14.00 -8.85 -16.32
CA GLU A 146 -13.05 -9.37 -17.31
C GLU A 146 -11.80 -9.96 -16.63
N GLU A 147 -11.23 -9.24 -15.66
CA GLU A 147 -10.10 -9.75 -14.87
C GLU A 147 -10.48 -10.98 -14.05
N PHE A 148 -11.69 -11.00 -13.47
CA PHE A 148 -12.19 -12.16 -12.73
C PHE A 148 -12.33 -13.39 -13.64
N GLU A 149 -12.90 -13.23 -14.84
CA GLU A 149 -13.05 -14.30 -15.82
C GLU A 149 -11.69 -14.82 -16.33
N ASN A 150 -10.75 -13.91 -16.58
CA ASN A 150 -9.39 -14.23 -17.02
C ASN A 150 -8.47 -14.69 -15.88
N ARG A 151 -8.92 -14.61 -14.63
CA ARG A 151 -8.13 -14.90 -13.41
C ARG A 151 -6.87 -14.02 -13.30
N GLU A 152 -6.98 -12.78 -13.72
CA GLU A 152 -5.92 -11.76 -13.64
C GLU A 152 -5.96 -11.08 -12.26
N VAL A 153 -5.29 -11.69 -11.28
CA VAL A 153 -5.24 -11.18 -9.91
C VAL A 153 -4.31 -9.97 -9.81
N ARG A 154 -4.79 -8.91 -9.16
CA ARG A 154 -4.04 -7.69 -8.83
C ARG A 154 -3.50 -7.77 -7.40
N TYR A 155 -2.31 -7.21 -7.14
CA TYR A 155 -1.65 -7.25 -5.84
C TYR A 155 -2.01 -6.07 -4.95
N LEU A 156 -1.96 -6.33 -3.64
CA LEU A 156 -2.09 -5.34 -2.60
C LEU A 156 -0.70 -4.85 -2.17
N ASP A 157 -0.38 -3.61 -2.55
CA ASP A 157 0.78 -2.90 -2.06
C ASP A 157 0.42 -2.23 -0.73
N LEU A 158 1.19 -2.55 0.30
CA LEU A 158 0.98 -2.06 1.66
C LEU A 158 2.18 -1.27 2.12
N PHE A 159 1.87 -0.15 2.76
CA PHE A 159 2.81 0.75 3.38
C PHE A 159 2.55 0.83 4.89
N VAL A 160 3.60 0.83 5.70
CA VAL A 160 3.54 1.10 7.13
C VAL A 160 4.39 2.32 7.43
N GLY A 161 3.84 3.29 8.15
CA GLY A 161 4.57 4.49 8.53
C GLY A 161 3.81 5.36 9.51
N SER A 162 4.32 6.56 9.80
CA SER A 162 3.62 7.54 10.62
C SER A 162 2.60 8.36 9.80
N ARG A 163 1.64 8.98 10.49
CA ARG A 163 0.70 9.92 9.87
C ARG A 163 1.43 11.10 9.19
N ASP A 164 2.52 11.57 9.77
CA ASP A 164 3.35 12.65 9.17
C ASP A 164 3.99 12.21 7.85
N GLN A 165 4.44 10.96 7.74
CA GLN A 165 4.98 10.41 6.50
C GLN A 165 3.88 10.34 5.42
N LEU A 166 2.68 9.87 5.77
CA LEU A 166 1.52 9.89 4.89
C LEU A 166 1.19 11.32 4.42
N MET A 167 1.10 12.29 5.33
CA MET A 167 0.78 13.68 4.97
C MET A 167 1.88 14.32 4.13
N GLY A 168 3.15 14.07 4.45
CA GLY A 168 4.30 14.56 3.68
C GLY A 168 4.36 13.99 2.26
N GLN A 169 3.85 12.78 2.02
CA GLN A 169 3.65 12.25 0.67
C GLN A 169 2.55 13.01 -0.09
N ARG A 170 1.42 13.30 0.58
CA ARG A 170 0.31 14.05 -0.02
C ARG A 170 0.71 15.48 -0.38
N GLU A 171 1.49 16.14 0.47
CA GLU A 171 1.94 17.51 0.23
C GLU A 171 2.96 17.63 -0.90
N ARG A 172 3.91 16.69 -1.01
CA ARG A 172 4.83 16.63 -2.15
C ARG A 172 4.08 16.40 -3.45
N GLY A 173 3.07 15.53 -3.44
CA GLY A 173 2.17 15.36 -4.57
C GLY A 173 1.31 16.61 -4.86
N ARG A 174 1.02 17.49 -3.91
CA ARG A 174 0.30 18.76 -4.17
C ARG A 174 1.16 19.79 -4.89
N GLN A 175 2.48 19.76 -4.73
CA GLN A 175 3.39 20.71 -5.40
C GLN A 175 3.43 20.49 -6.92
N SER A 176 3.34 19.24 -7.38
CA SER A 176 2.95 18.92 -8.75
C SER A 176 1.44 18.70 -8.77
N ARG A 177 0.62 19.74 -9.00
CA ARG A 177 -0.87 19.74 -8.87
C ARG A 177 -1.66 18.50 -9.40
N ALA A 178 -1.05 17.58 -10.14
CA ALA A 178 -1.57 16.29 -10.61
C ALA A 178 -1.24 15.05 -9.72
N ASP A 179 -0.33 15.13 -8.73
CA ASP A 179 0.23 13.94 -8.05
C ASP A 179 -0.11 13.83 -6.55
N ALA A 180 -0.96 14.71 -6.01
CA ALA A 180 -1.34 14.64 -4.60
C ALA A 180 -1.98 13.28 -4.36
N LEU A 181 -1.37 12.41 -3.55
CA LEU A 181 -1.91 11.10 -3.18
C LEU A 181 -3.31 11.31 -2.59
N PRO A 182 -4.36 11.13 -3.39
CA PRO A 182 -5.71 11.16 -2.88
C PRO A 182 -5.97 9.80 -2.25
N GLY A 183 -7.03 9.76 -1.47
CA GLY A 183 -7.32 8.61 -0.66
C GLY A 183 -8.35 8.94 0.39
N PHE A 184 -8.76 7.92 1.11
CA PHE A 184 -9.72 8.03 2.19
C PHE A 184 -9.39 7.01 3.27
N CYS A 185 -9.69 7.39 4.51
CA CYS A 185 -9.62 6.51 5.66
C CYS A 185 -10.67 5.41 5.50
N ILE A 186 -10.25 4.15 5.65
CA ILE A 186 -11.13 2.97 5.66
C ILE A 186 -11.32 2.43 7.07
N TRP A 187 -10.38 2.70 7.97
CA TRP A 187 -10.46 2.32 9.37
C TRP A 187 -9.67 3.32 10.22
N GLU A 188 -10.20 3.68 11.38
CA GLU A 188 -9.56 4.58 12.36
C GLU A 188 -9.78 3.97 13.75
N SER A 189 -8.79 4.10 14.64
CA SER A 189 -8.92 3.64 16.02
C SER A 189 -10.00 4.44 16.76
N ASP A 190 -10.77 3.79 17.63
CA ASP A 190 -11.82 4.42 18.45
C ASP A 190 -11.27 5.32 19.60
N GLU A 191 -10.00 5.71 19.58
CA GLU A 191 -9.33 6.51 20.63
C GLU A 191 -9.90 7.93 20.79
#